data_AF-A0A7C3UKH3-F1
#
_entry.id   AF-A0A7C3UKH3-F1
#
_cell.length_a   1.000
_cell.length_b   1.000
_cell.length_c   1.000
_cell.angle_alpha   90.00
_cell.angle_beta   90.00
_cell.angle_gamma   90.00
#
_symmetry.space_group_name_H-M   'P 1'
#
loop_
_entity.id
_entity.type
_entity.pdbx_description
1 polymer ?
#
loop_
_entity_poly.entity_id
_entity_poly.type
_entity_poly.pdbx_seq_one_letter_code
_entity_poly.pdbx_strand_id
1 'polypeptide(L)'
;MEVIKKRNGFLIFILSFLYISQIFSYINAQTWPDNPPSNPPSTINYNLYYGWNCISCPGEPVINNWNTIKSGNPNIVAVVEYDTIQKKYVITNNIEFGKSYLVGVNTSETQISLQYYPRSSLTREAKYGWNSLGSISCIIPASNVTSTPSGKLLAIVSYNNSKKKYEVASTIEPGVGYLAGCNSDCTLNMSCSPSAPPAKQKIVTKPSWESVLTVNTQTEHKKLVFGMNKSASDGVDLYDIPIPPLPEIFGDINAGWVTEDLAFELLETSFVKDAPEANWELSVELSESGEMIWQNLPNTYNFTLLYDDKVVNMNNERSISLP
;
A
#
# COMPACT_ATOMS: atom_id res chain seq x y z
N MET A 1 33.39 2.75 -15.02
CA MET A 1 33.05 3.37 -16.32
C MET A 1 32.91 2.26 -17.34
N GLU A 2 31.68 1.81 -17.56
CA GLU A 2 31.32 0.91 -18.65
C GLU A 2 30.06 1.48 -19.30
N VAL A 3 30.22 1.96 -20.52
CA VAL A 3 29.16 2.60 -21.31
C VAL A 3 28.59 1.52 -22.21
N ILE A 4 27.42 0.99 -21.86
CA ILE A 4 26.65 0.13 -22.75
C ILE A 4 25.64 1.00 -23.50
N LYS A 5 25.99 1.26 -24.76
CA LYS A 5 25.19 1.94 -25.77
C LYS A 5 23.99 1.05 -26.15
N LYS A 6 22.79 1.29 -25.60
CA LYS A 6 21.57 0.59 -26.07
C LYS A 6 21.14 1.17 -27.42
N ARG A 7 21.26 0.33 -28.45
CA ARG A 7 20.84 0.57 -29.83
C ARG A 7 19.40 0.07 -29.96
N ASN A 8 18.51 0.92 -30.45
CA ASN A 8 17.12 0.56 -30.78
C ASN A 8 17.10 -0.60 -31.79
N GLY A 9 16.56 -1.74 -31.36
CA GLY A 9 16.31 -2.91 -32.19
C GLY A 9 14.91 -3.44 -31.90
N PHE A 10 13.99 -3.23 -32.83
CA PHE A 10 12.70 -3.92 -32.88
C PHE A 10 12.96 -5.41 -33.10
N LEU A 11 12.61 -6.25 -32.13
CA LEU A 11 12.45 -7.69 -32.35
C LEU A 11 10.96 -7.99 -32.54
N ILE A 12 10.60 -8.28 -33.78
CA ILE A 12 9.32 -8.86 -34.17
C ILE A 12 9.42 -10.36 -33.94
N PHE A 13 8.69 -10.90 -32.95
CA PHE A 13 8.43 -12.34 -32.85
C PHE A 13 7.09 -12.63 -33.54
N ILE A 14 7.17 -13.22 -34.74
CA ILE A 14 6.01 -13.90 -35.35
C ILE A 14 5.99 -15.30 -34.76
N LEU A 15 5.12 -15.53 -33.78
CA LEU A 15 4.70 -16.88 -33.40
C LEU A 15 3.34 -17.16 -34.05
N SER A 16 3.37 -17.99 -35.09
CA SER A 16 2.20 -18.60 -35.70
C SER A 16 1.73 -19.78 -34.85
N PHE A 17 0.51 -19.72 -34.31
CA PHE A 17 -0.23 -20.89 -33.86
C PHE A 17 -1.63 -20.88 -34.51
N LEU A 18 -1.86 -21.85 -35.40
CA LEU A 18 -3.18 -22.24 -35.89
C LEU A 18 -3.82 -23.20 -34.88
N TYR A 19 -5.12 -22.98 -34.63
CA TYR A 19 -6.15 -23.94 -34.17
C TYR A 19 -5.95 -24.56 -32.77
N ILE A 20 -6.94 -24.67 -31.88
CA ILE A 20 -8.34 -25.11 -32.04
C ILE A 20 -9.21 -24.41 -30.99
N SER A 21 -10.41 -23.98 -31.40
CA SER A 21 -11.50 -23.56 -30.53
C SER A 21 -11.99 -24.72 -29.65
N GLN A 22 -11.69 -24.69 -28.35
CA GLN A 22 -12.55 -25.35 -27.36
C GLN A 22 -12.75 -24.42 -26.16
N ILE A 23 -14.02 -24.05 -26.04
CA ILE A 23 -14.67 -23.42 -24.90
C ILE A 23 -14.36 -24.25 -23.64
N PHE A 24 -13.67 -23.66 -22.67
CA PHE A 24 -13.94 -23.87 -21.25
C PHE A 24 -13.62 -22.58 -20.53
N SER A 25 -14.68 -21.83 -20.23
CA SER A 25 -14.69 -20.80 -19.21
C SER A 25 -14.24 -21.43 -17.89
N TYR A 26 -13.02 -21.14 -17.44
CA TYR A 26 -12.61 -21.37 -16.06
C TYR A 26 -13.33 -20.34 -15.17
N ILE A 27 -14.59 -20.64 -14.89
CA ILE A 27 -15.30 -20.09 -13.75
C ILE A 27 -14.73 -20.83 -12.54
N ASN A 28 -13.70 -20.27 -11.90
CA ASN A 28 -13.48 -20.52 -10.49
C ASN A 28 -14.57 -19.76 -9.71
N ALA A 29 -15.82 -20.20 -9.87
CA ALA A 29 -16.80 -20.01 -8.83
C ALA A 29 -16.33 -20.94 -7.73
N GLN A 30 -15.68 -20.37 -6.72
CA GLN A 30 -15.66 -20.98 -5.40
C GLN A 30 -17.10 -21.41 -5.12
N THR A 31 -17.34 -22.72 -5.12
CA THR A 31 -18.68 -23.28 -4.93
C THR A 31 -19.16 -22.82 -3.57
N TRP A 32 -20.07 -21.86 -3.59
CA TRP A 32 -20.77 -21.36 -2.42
C TRP A 32 -21.40 -22.56 -1.70
N PRO A 33 -21.38 -22.62 -0.36
CA PRO A 33 -22.28 -23.54 0.32
C PRO A 33 -23.71 -23.24 -0.15
N ASP A 34 -24.48 -24.27 -0.50
CA ASP A 34 -25.80 -24.25 -1.14
C ASP A 34 -26.92 -23.52 -0.37
N ASN A 35 -26.59 -22.65 0.59
CA ASN A 35 -27.53 -21.79 1.30
C ASN A 35 -27.06 -20.34 1.24
N PRO A 36 -27.84 -19.41 0.65
CA PRO A 36 -27.59 -18.00 0.86
C PRO A 36 -27.64 -17.71 2.37
N PRO A 37 -26.73 -16.88 2.90
CA PRO A 37 -26.75 -16.54 4.32
C PRO A 37 -28.16 -16.05 4.70
N SER A 38 -28.69 -16.55 5.82
CA SER A 38 -30.07 -16.31 6.27
C SER A 38 -30.41 -14.84 6.55
N ASN A 39 -29.42 -13.95 6.48
CA ASN A 39 -29.57 -12.52 6.75
C ASN A 39 -29.74 -11.75 5.44
N PRO A 40 -30.65 -10.77 5.37
CA PRO A 40 -30.77 -9.90 4.22
C PRO A 40 -29.45 -9.16 3.96
N PRO A 41 -29.17 -8.77 2.70
CA PRO A 41 -28.01 -7.95 2.41
C PRO A 41 -28.11 -6.62 3.16
N SER A 42 -26.98 -6.19 3.70
CA SER A 42 -26.78 -4.87 4.29
C SER A 42 -26.22 -3.90 3.26
N THR A 43 -26.38 -2.60 3.50
CA THR A 43 -25.80 -1.54 2.67
C THR A 43 -24.77 -0.77 3.47
N ILE A 44 -23.63 -0.47 2.85
CA ILE A 44 -22.65 0.49 3.35
C ILE A 44 -22.50 1.63 2.35
N ASN A 45 -22.44 2.86 2.87
CA ASN A 45 -22.28 4.07 2.07
C ASN A 45 -20.89 4.63 2.31
N TYR A 46 -20.20 5.00 1.23
CA TYR A 46 -18.89 5.64 1.28
C TYR A 46 -18.98 7.05 0.76
N ASN A 47 -18.48 8.01 1.54
CA ASN A 47 -18.19 9.35 1.08
C ASN A 47 -16.73 9.36 0.61
N LEU A 48 -16.51 9.36 -0.70
CA LEU A 48 -15.19 9.36 -1.30
C LEU A 48 -14.76 10.79 -1.60
N TYR A 49 -13.56 11.15 -1.17
CA TYR A 49 -12.98 12.47 -1.37
C TYR A 49 -12.05 12.48 -2.59
N TYR A 50 -11.71 13.68 -3.08
CA TYR A 50 -10.71 13.84 -4.12
C TYR A 50 -9.40 13.08 -3.79
N GLY A 51 -8.84 12.41 -4.78
CA GLY A 51 -7.68 11.53 -4.64
C GLY A 51 -8.03 10.10 -4.24
N TRP A 52 -7.13 9.44 -3.53
CA TRP A 52 -7.29 8.04 -3.14
C TRP A 52 -8.15 7.85 -1.89
N ASN A 53 -9.00 6.83 -1.89
CA ASN A 53 -9.84 6.43 -0.76
C ASN A 53 -9.66 4.93 -0.52
N CYS A 54 -9.20 4.52 0.67
CA CYS A 54 -8.98 3.11 0.96
C CYS A 54 -10.22 2.49 1.62
N ILE A 55 -10.91 1.63 0.87
CA ILE A 55 -12.16 1.01 1.29
C ILE A 55 -12.09 -0.52 1.13
N SER A 56 -13.00 -1.22 1.77
CA SER A 56 -13.18 -2.68 1.67
C SER A 56 -14.66 -3.03 1.76
N CYS A 57 -15.05 -4.22 1.32
CA CYS A 57 -16.39 -4.74 1.57
C CYS A 57 -16.40 -5.52 2.91
N PRO A 58 -17.22 -5.15 3.91
CA PRO A 58 -17.23 -5.78 5.24
C PRO A 58 -17.92 -7.16 5.26
N GLY A 59 -18.23 -7.72 4.10
CA GLY A 59 -18.82 -9.03 3.90
C GLY A 59 -18.80 -9.42 2.41
N GLU A 60 -19.60 -10.41 2.04
CA GLU A 60 -19.65 -10.91 0.65
C GLU A 60 -20.44 -9.93 -0.22
N PRO A 61 -19.85 -9.31 -1.27
CA PRO A 61 -20.54 -8.31 -2.07
C PRO A 61 -21.68 -8.93 -2.89
N VAL A 62 -22.83 -8.25 -2.94
CA VAL A 62 -23.95 -8.63 -3.84
C VAL A 62 -23.59 -8.34 -5.29
N ILE A 63 -22.95 -7.19 -5.53
CA ILE A 63 -22.34 -6.82 -6.81
C ILE A 63 -20.84 -6.84 -6.63
N ASN A 64 -20.17 -7.80 -7.27
CA ASN A 64 -18.74 -8.04 -7.12
C ASN A 64 -17.89 -7.43 -8.24
N ASN A 65 -18.42 -6.45 -8.99
CA ASN A 65 -17.75 -5.86 -10.15
C ASN A 65 -17.68 -4.33 -10.05
N TRP A 66 -16.47 -3.79 -9.98
CA TRP A 66 -16.19 -2.37 -9.93
C TRP A 66 -16.71 -1.62 -11.17
N ASN A 67 -16.76 -2.24 -12.35
CA ASN A 67 -17.27 -1.58 -13.56
C ASN A 67 -18.75 -1.25 -13.46
N THR A 68 -19.54 -2.09 -12.77
CA THR A 68 -20.94 -1.79 -12.47
C THR A 68 -21.04 -0.55 -11.57
N ILE A 69 -20.20 -0.46 -10.53
CA ILE A 69 -20.16 0.71 -9.64
C ILE A 69 -19.69 1.97 -10.38
N LYS A 70 -18.61 1.89 -11.16
CA LYS A 70 -18.05 2.99 -11.98
C LYS A 70 -19.04 3.51 -13.01
N SER A 71 -19.87 2.64 -13.61
CA SER A 71 -20.84 3.05 -14.62
C SER A 71 -21.86 4.07 -14.12
N GLY A 72 -22.19 4.02 -12.82
CA GLY A 72 -23.04 5.02 -12.15
C GLY A 72 -22.27 6.18 -11.50
N ASN A 73 -20.93 6.15 -11.53
CA ASN A 73 -20.05 7.05 -10.79
C ASN A 73 -18.87 7.49 -11.65
N PRO A 74 -19.07 8.43 -12.60
CA PRO A 74 -18.05 8.82 -13.58
C PRO A 74 -16.81 9.48 -12.96
N ASN A 75 -16.90 9.91 -11.70
CA ASN A 75 -15.78 10.51 -10.97
C ASN A 75 -14.75 9.47 -10.48
N ILE A 76 -15.10 8.18 -10.48
CA ILE A 76 -14.17 7.10 -10.13
C ILE A 76 -13.33 6.80 -11.35
N VAL A 77 -12.07 7.23 -11.32
CA VAL A 77 -11.13 7.13 -12.45
C VAL A 77 -10.26 5.88 -12.38
N ALA A 78 -10.02 5.36 -11.18
CA ALA A 78 -9.30 4.11 -11.00
C ALA A 78 -9.73 3.37 -9.74
N VAL A 79 -9.57 2.05 -9.79
CA VAL A 79 -9.65 1.20 -8.61
C VAL A 79 -8.50 0.22 -8.68
N VAL A 80 -7.68 0.22 -7.63
CA VAL A 80 -6.52 -0.64 -7.55
C VAL A 80 -6.54 -1.46 -6.26
N GLU A 81 -6.02 -2.67 -6.32
CA GLU A 81 -5.71 -3.50 -5.15
C GLU A 81 -4.21 -3.68 -5.04
N TYR A 82 -3.72 -3.89 -3.82
CA TYR A 82 -2.33 -4.27 -3.64
C TYR A 82 -2.16 -5.77 -3.91
N ASP A 83 -1.41 -6.11 -4.96
CA ASP A 83 -1.05 -7.48 -5.30
C ASP A 83 0.27 -7.83 -4.62
N THR A 84 0.21 -8.71 -3.62
CA THR A 84 1.39 -9.11 -2.85
C THR A 84 2.37 -9.97 -3.64
N ILE A 85 1.93 -10.65 -4.71
CA ILE A 85 2.82 -11.46 -5.57
C ILE A 85 3.62 -10.52 -6.48
N GLN A 86 2.93 -9.54 -7.09
CA GLN A 86 3.56 -8.53 -7.95
C GLN A 86 4.21 -7.38 -7.17
N LYS A 87 3.91 -7.27 -5.88
CA LYS A 87 4.46 -6.30 -4.91
C LYS A 87 4.14 -4.85 -5.26
N LYS A 88 3.01 -4.64 -5.92
CA LYS A 88 2.57 -3.34 -6.41
C LYS A 88 1.06 -3.26 -6.45
N TYR A 89 0.57 -2.04 -6.63
CA TYR A 89 -0.84 -1.85 -6.92
C TYR A 89 -1.15 -2.24 -8.35
N VAL A 90 -2.24 -2.97 -8.54
CA VAL A 90 -2.74 -3.40 -9.85
C VAL A 90 -4.19 -2.97 -10.01
N ILE A 91 -4.56 -2.59 -11.22
CA ILE A 91 -5.96 -2.28 -11.54
C ILE A 91 -6.79 -3.55 -11.35
N THR A 92 -7.91 -3.41 -10.63
CA THR A 92 -8.83 -4.51 -10.39
C THR A 92 -10.25 -4.14 -10.77
N ASN A 93 -10.99 -5.14 -11.25
CA ASN A 93 -12.39 -5.01 -11.59
C ASN A 93 -13.30 -5.79 -10.64
N ASN A 94 -12.74 -6.60 -9.74
CA ASN A 94 -13.53 -7.44 -8.85
C ASN A 94 -13.53 -6.87 -7.42
N ILE A 95 -14.67 -7.02 -6.75
CA ILE A 95 -14.84 -6.75 -5.33
C ILE A 95 -14.93 -8.10 -4.64
N GLU A 96 -14.09 -8.32 -3.64
CA GLU A 96 -13.99 -9.57 -2.89
C GLU A 96 -13.98 -9.27 -1.40
N PHE A 97 -14.65 -10.12 -0.63
CA PHE A 97 -14.58 -10.06 0.82
C PHE A 97 -13.13 -10.30 1.28
N GLY A 98 -12.70 -9.54 2.30
CA GLY A 98 -11.38 -9.67 2.89
C GLY A 98 -10.26 -8.97 2.14
N LYS A 99 -10.53 -8.32 1.00
CA LYS A 99 -9.62 -7.42 0.29
C LYS A 99 -9.93 -5.94 0.55
N SER A 100 -8.91 -5.10 0.39
CA SER A 100 -8.97 -3.65 0.38
C SER A 100 -8.64 -3.09 -1.00
N TYR A 101 -9.20 -1.92 -1.28
CA TYR A 101 -9.14 -1.23 -2.55
C TYR A 101 -8.82 0.24 -2.32
N LEU A 102 -7.96 0.81 -3.17
CA LEU A 102 -7.84 2.25 -3.29
C LEU A 102 -8.66 2.71 -4.48
N VAL A 103 -9.65 3.54 -4.19
CA VAL A 103 -10.56 4.14 -5.17
C VAL A 103 -10.13 5.58 -5.42
N GLY A 104 -9.73 5.86 -6.65
CA GLY A 104 -9.28 7.16 -7.10
C GLY A 104 -10.47 7.99 -7.60
N VAL A 105 -10.64 9.18 -7.04
CA VAL A 105 -11.71 10.12 -7.38
C VAL A 105 -11.12 11.44 -7.88
N ASN A 106 -11.55 11.92 -9.05
CA ASN A 106 -10.97 13.09 -9.72
C ASN A 106 -11.72 14.42 -9.51
N THR A 107 -12.80 14.43 -8.74
CA THR A 107 -13.57 15.62 -8.41
C THR A 107 -13.91 15.65 -6.91
N SER A 108 -14.62 16.68 -6.45
CA SER A 108 -15.10 16.74 -5.07
C SER A 108 -16.17 15.67 -4.78
N GLU A 109 -16.33 15.36 -3.49
CA GLU A 109 -17.17 14.32 -2.86
C GLU A 109 -18.06 13.46 -3.79
N THR A 110 -17.71 12.18 -3.92
CA THR A 110 -18.49 11.16 -4.64
C THR A 110 -19.03 10.13 -3.65
N GLN A 111 -20.35 9.89 -3.68
CA GLN A 111 -20.96 8.89 -2.83
C GLN A 111 -21.20 7.59 -3.59
N ILE A 112 -20.79 6.47 -3.01
CA ILE A 112 -21.13 5.13 -3.52
C ILE A 112 -21.76 4.28 -2.43
N SER A 113 -22.62 3.34 -2.83
CA SER A 113 -23.23 2.36 -1.95
C SER A 113 -22.88 0.95 -2.40
N LEU A 114 -22.46 0.10 -1.47
CA LEU A 114 -22.25 -1.32 -1.70
C LEU A 114 -23.24 -2.14 -0.88
N GLN A 115 -23.91 -3.09 -1.53
CA GLN A 115 -24.69 -4.12 -0.85
C GLN A 115 -23.85 -5.36 -0.62
N TYR A 116 -23.97 -5.97 0.55
CA TYR A 116 -23.17 -7.12 0.95
C TYR A 116 -23.91 -8.00 1.95
N TYR A 117 -23.56 -9.29 1.99
CA TYR A 117 -23.96 -10.19 3.06
C TYR A 117 -22.96 -10.11 4.21
N PRO A 118 -23.37 -9.64 5.41
CA PRO A 118 -22.46 -9.40 6.51
C PRO A 118 -21.64 -10.63 6.92
N ARG A 119 -20.36 -10.41 7.20
CA ARG A 119 -19.44 -11.43 7.74
C ARG A 119 -18.89 -10.96 9.08
N SER A 120 -19.00 -11.82 10.09
CA SER A 120 -18.52 -11.55 11.43
C SER A 120 -17.10 -12.04 11.69
N SER A 121 -16.47 -12.69 10.72
CA SER A 121 -15.09 -13.18 10.82
C SER A 121 -14.44 -13.27 9.44
N LEU A 122 -13.11 -13.21 9.44
CA LEU A 122 -12.27 -13.35 8.26
C LEU A 122 -11.06 -14.21 8.62
N THR A 123 -10.78 -15.20 7.78
CA THR A 123 -9.54 -15.98 7.76
C THR A 123 -8.95 -15.86 6.37
N ARG A 124 -7.70 -15.43 6.26
CA ARG A 124 -7.06 -15.17 4.96
C ARG A 124 -5.56 -15.47 5.00
N GLU A 125 -5.05 -16.09 3.94
CA GLU A 125 -3.62 -16.23 3.74
C GLU A 125 -2.95 -14.88 3.45
N ALA A 126 -1.81 -14.67 4.09
CA ALA A 126 -0.93 -13.53 3.89
C ALA A 126 0.48 -14.04 3.58
N LYS A 127 1.17 -13.34 2.70
CA LYS A 127 2.57 -13.61 2.35
C LYS A 127 3.49 -12.69 3.12
N TYR A 128 4.78 -13.02 3.11
CA TYR A 128 5.83 -12.08 3.52
C TYR A 128 5.63 -10.71 2.82
N GLY A 129 5.78 -9.63 3.59
CA GLY A 129 5.54 -8.27 3.13
C GLY A 129 4.11 -7.80 3.41
N TRP A 130 3.64 -6.87 2.59
CA TRP A 130 2.34 -6.25 2.80
C TRP A 130 1.23 -6.95 2.04
N ASN A 131 0.07 -7.01 2.67
CA ASN A 131 -1.08 -7.74 2.16
C ASN A 131 -2.29 -6.83 2.21
N SER A 132 -3.03 -6.77 1.11
CA SER A 132 -4.37 -6.18 1.11
C SER A 132 -5.21 -6.81 2.22
N LEU A 133 -5.91 -6.02 3.04
CA LEU A 133 -6.75 -6.52 4.13
C LEU A 133 -8.07 -5.75 4.20
N GLY A 134 -9.17 -6.46 3.98
CA GLY A 134 -10.52 -5.93 4.15
C GLY A 134 -11.02 -6.02 5.59
N SER A 135 -12.10 -5.30 5.87
CA SER A 135 -12.79 -5.27 7.17
C SER A 135 -13.84 -6.40 7.30
N ILE A 136 -14.39 -6.54 8.51
CA ILE A 136 -15.57 -7.35 8.82
C ILE A 136 -16.73 -6.42 9.22
N SER A 137 -17.93 -6.97 9.41
CA SER A 137 -19.17 -6.20 9.65
C SER A 137 -19.31 -5.57 11.05
N CYS A 138 -18.27 -5.61 11.86
CA CYS A 138 -18.24 -5.02 13.21
C CYS A 138 -16.91 -4.29 13.43
N ILE A 139 -16.91 -3.36 14.38
CA ILE A 139 -15.70 -2.68 14.81
C ILE A 139 -14.95 -3.60 15.78
N ILE A 140 -13.66 -3.80 15.53
CA ILE A 140 -12.76 -4.50 16.47
C ILE A 140 -11.47 -3.70 16.68
N PRO A 141 -10.81 -3.81 17.83
CA PRO A 141 -9.42 -3.39 17.97
C PRO A 141 -8.53 -4.08 16.93
N ALA A 142 -7.60 -3.35 16.32
CA ALA A 142 -6.62 -3.93 15.39
C ALA A 142 -5.73 -4.99 16.08
N SER A 143 -5.57 -4.92 17.39
CA SER A 143 -4.89 -5.94 18.20
C SER A 143 -5.64 -7.27 18.29
N ASN A 144 -6.93 -7.31 17.92
CA ASN A 144 -7.69 -8.57 17.84
C ASN A 144 -7.45 -9.32 16.53
N VAL A 145 -6.75 -8.72 15.57
CA VAL A 145 -6.29 -9.43 14.38
C VAL A 145 -5.07 -10.25 14.76
N THR A 146 -5.14 -11.55 14.53
CA THR A 146 -4.09 -12.51 14.89
C THR A 146 -3.48 -13.15 13.64
N SER A 147 -2.32 -13.77 13.80
CA SER A 147 -1.65 -14.53 12.73
C SER A 147 -1.44 -15.98 13.17
N THR A 148 -1.44 -16.90 12.21
CA THR A 148 -1.02 -18.30 12.39
C THR A 148 0.09 -18.61 11.38
N PRO A 149 1.32 -18.94 11.80
CA PRO A 149 1.82 -18.97 13.18
C PRO A 149 1.68 -17.62 13.89
N SER A 150 1.66 -17.62 15.23
CA SER A 150 1.56 -16.38 16.02
C SER A 150 2.82 -15.51 15.87
N GLY A 151 2.63 -14.18 15.93
CA GLY A 151 3.72 -13.20 15.89
C GLY A 151 4.24 -12.87 14.50
N LYS A 152 3.49 -13.22 13.44
CA LYS A 152 3.86 -12.95 12.05
C LYS A 152 3.30 -11.64 11.52
N LEU A 153 2.13 -11.24 11.99
CA LEU A 153 1.56 -9.92 11.77
C LEU A 153 2.38 -8.87 12.54
N LEU A 154 2.94 -7.91 11.82
CA LEU A 154 3.70 -6.79 12.37
C LEU A 154 2.79 -5.59 12.61
N ALA A 155 2.19 -5.06 11.54
CA ALA A 155 1.41 -3.84 11.55
C ALA A 155 0.15 -3.97 10.69
N ILE A 156 -0.85 -3.16 11.03
CA ILE A 156 -1.99 -2.87 10.15
C ILE A 156 -2.02 -1.37 9.95
N VAL A 157 -2.11 -0.93 8.69
CA VAL A 157 -2.18 0.49 8.34
C VAL A 157 -3.43 0.78 7.53
N SER A 158 -3.98 1.98 7.72
CA SER A 158 -5.10 2.53 6.96
C SER A 158 -4.67 3.80 6.25
N TYR A 159 -5.22 4.06 5.07
CA TYR A 159 -4.93 5.29 4.33
C TYR A 159 -5.69 6.48 4.91
N ASN A 160 -4.98 7.51 5.33
CA ASN A 160 -5.55 8.79 5.74
C ASN A 160 -5.64 9.72 4.53
N ASN A 161 -6.85 9.94 4.02
CA ASN A 161 -7.07 10.79 2.84
C ASN A 161 -6.60 12.23 3.08
N SER A 162 -6.90 12.84 4.24
CA SER A 162 -6.52 14.22 4.55
C SER A 162 -5.01 14.43 4.59
N LYS A 163 -4.25 13.43 5.03
CA LYS A 163 -2.79 13.48 5.09
C LYS A 163 -2.10 12.85 3.88
N LYS A 164 -2.88 12.25 2.97
CA LYS A 164 -2.43 11.52 1.78
C LYS A 164 -1.36 10.45 2.06
N LYS A 165 -1.49 9.71 3.17
CA LYS A 165 -0.52 8.68 3.58
C LYS A 165 -1.14 7.57 4.42
N TYR A 166 -0.43 6.46 4.55
CA TYR A 166 -0.78 5.39 5.49
C TYR A 166 -0.44 5.76 6.93
N GLU A 167 -1.31 5.36 7.86
CA GLU A 167 -1.11 5.47 9.30
C GLU A 167 -1.45 4.14 9.99
N VAL A 168 -0.75 3.83 11.08
CA VAL A 168 -1.03 2.62 11.86
C VAL A 168 -2.46 2.67 12.39
N ALA A 169 -3.23 1.62 12.12
CA ALA A 169 -4.61 1.49 12.53
C ALA A 169 -4.71 0.92 13.96
N SER A 170 -5.50 1.57 14.81
CA SER A 170 -5.84 1.07 16.15
C SER A 170 -7.12 0.24 16.16
N THR A 171 -7.98 0.40 15.15
CA THR A 171 -9.27 -0.27 14.96
C THR A 171 -9.42 -0.77 13.53
N ILE A 172 -10.16 -1.87 13.36
CA ILE A 172 -10.71 -2.31 12.09
C ILE A 172 -12.17 -1.88 12.07
N GLU A 173 -12.51 -0.98 11.16
CA GLU A 173 -13.84 -0.41 10.99
C GLU A 173 -14.52 -1.01 9.75
N PRO A 174 -15.82 -1.33 9.82
CA PRO A 174 -16.56 -1.82 8.67
C PRO A 174 -16.46 -0.85 7.50
N GLY A 175 -16.08 -1.37 6.33
CA GLY A 175 -15.93 -0.61 5.10
C GLY A 175 -14.55 -0.01 4.87
N VAL A 176 -13.70 0.10 5.88
CA VAL A 176 -12.36 0.70 5.71
C VAL A 176 -11.39 -0.32 5.13
N GLY A 177 -10.55 0.10 4.19
CA GLY A 177 -9.49 -0.74 3.62
C GLY A 177 -8.18 -0.59 4.40
N TYR A 178 -7.44 -1.70 4.52
CA TYR A 178 -6.18 -1.75 5.24
C TYR A 178 -5.10 -2.46 4.43
N LEU A 179 -3.84 -2.27 4.83
CA LEU A 179 -2.74 -3.17 4.52
C LEU A 179 -2.23 -3.82 5.80
N ALA A 180 -1.88 -5.10 5.72
CA ALA A 180 -1.31 -5.87 6.82
C ALA A 180 0.13 -6.29 6.47
N GLY A 181 1.09 -5.84 7.27
CA GLY A 181 2.50 -6.16 7.12
C GLY A 181 2.84 -7.44 7.87
N CYS A 182 3.40 -8.43 7.18
CA CYS A 182 3.77 -9.73 7.74
C CYS A 182 5.26 -10.02 7.52
N ASN A 183 5.97 -10.51 8.53
CA ASN A 183 7.40 -10.85 8.42
C ASN A 183 7.67 -12.29 7.95
N SER A 184 6.63 -13.05 7.65
CA SER A 184 6.66 -14.31 6.92
C SER A 184 5.26 -14.65 6.44
N ASP A 185 5.15 -15.65 5.55
CA ASP A 185 3.86 -16.27 5.23
C ASP A 185 3.13 -16.68 6.51
N CYS A 186 1.83 -16.36 6.57
CA CYS A 186 0.96 -16.68 7.68
C CYS A 186 -0.52 -16.65 7.26
N THR A 187 -1.41 -17.02 8.18
CA THR A 187 -2.85 -16.84 8.04
C THR A 187 -3.34 -15.79 9.03
N LEU A 188 -3.94 -14.72 8.52
CA LEU A 188 -4.57 -13.67 9.31
C LEU A 188 -5.97 -14.11 9.73
N ASN A 189 -6.33 -13.86 10.99
CA ASN A 189 -7.62 -14.20 11.56
C ASN A 189 -8.20 -13.03 12.35
N MET A 190 -9.48 -12.74 12.15
CA MET A 190 -10.23 -11.75 12.93
C MET A 190 -11.69 -12.16 13.08
N SER A 191 -12.34 -11.71 14.17
CA SER A 191 -13.73 -12.02 14.49
C SER A 191 -14.35 -10.93 15.35
N CYS A 192 -15.65 -10.67 15.19
CA CYS A 192 -16.44 -9.79 16.06
C CYS A 192 -16.46 -10.26 17.51
N SER A 193 -16.26 -11.56 17.73
CA SER A 193 -16.16 -12.18 19.04
C SER A 193 -14.90 -13.03 19.05
N PRO A 194 -13.73 -12.42 19.30
CA PRO A 194 -12.47 -13.14 19.28
C PRO A 194 -12.47 -14.18 20.39
N SER A 195 -12.23 -15.44 20.02
CA SER A 195 -12.03 -16.55 20.98
C SER A 195 -10.59 -16.61 21.48
N ALA A 196 -9.65 -16.03 20.73
CA ALA A 196 -8.24 -15.95 21.07
C ALA A 196 -7.92 -14.64 21.80
N PRO A 197 -6.95 -14.65 22.73
CA PRO A 197 -6.44 -13.42 23.33
C PRO A 197 -5.88 -12.48 22.23
N PRO A 198 -5.94 -11.15 22.43
CA PRO A 198 -5.41 -10.19 21.47
C PRO A 198 -3.95 -10.51 21.12
N ALA A 199 -3.60 -10.37 19.85
CA ALA A 199 -2.20 -10.41 19.45
C ALA A 199 -1.46 -9.29 20.16
N LYS A 200 -0.28 -9.60 20.69
CA LYS A 200 0.67 -8.55 21.07
C LYS A 200 1.14 -7.89 19.78
N GLN A 201 0.55 -6.75 19.44
CA GLN A 201 1.12 -5.89 18.41
C GLN A 201 2.51 -5.48 18.88
N LYS A 202 3.47 -5.58 17.97
CA LYS A 202 4.85 -5.21 18.25
C LYS A 202 4.84 -3.69 18.45
N ILE A 203 5.32 -3.23 19.61
CA ILE A 203 5.26 -1.82 19.99
C ILE A 203 6.24 -1.06 19.09
N VAL A 204 5.73 -0.02 18.42
CA VAL A 204 6.57 0.94 17.69
C VAL A 204 7.46 1.66 18.70
N THR A 205 8.73 1.29 18.77
CA THR A 205 9.71 2.02 19.60
C THR A 205 10.05 3.34 18.94
N LYS A 206 10.27 4.39 19.75
CA LYS A 206 10.72 5.70 19.28
C LYS A 206 12.02 5.52 18.47
N PRO A 207 12.14 6.15 17.29
CA PRO A 207 13.39 6.17 16.55
C PRO A 207 14.57 6.69 17.37
N SER A 208 15.75 6.14 17.10
CA SER A 208 17.01 6.67 17.60
C SER A 208 17.24 8.08 17.05
N TRP A 209 16.92 8.26 15.77
CA TRP A 209 16.74 9.55 15.12
C TRP A 209 15.89 9.37 13.86
N GLU A 210 15.23 10.43 13.43
CA GLU A 210 14.51 10.50 12.16
C GLU A 210 14.77 11.85 11.49
N SER A 211 14.74 11.85 10.16
CA SER A 211 14.92 13.02 9.31
C SER A 211 13.84 13.02 8.23
N VAL A 212 13.55 14.21 7.70
CA VAL A 212 12.54 14.39 6.66
C VAL A 212 13.19 14.94 5.42
N LEU A 213 13.00 14.24 4.30
CA LEU A 213 13.30 14.70 2.97
C LEU A 213 11.99 15.10 2.31
N THR A 214 11.94 16.29 1.72
CA THR A 214 10.77 16.81 1.01
C THR A 214 11.17 17.06 -0.44
N VAL A 215 10.46 16.45 -1.37
CA VAL A 215 10.54 16.75 -2.80
C VAL A 215 9.41 17.71 -3.12
N ASN A 216 9.73 18.88 -3.69
CA ASN A 216 8.79 19.91 -4.06
C ASN A 216 8.80 20.12 -5.57
N THR A 217 7.62 20.34 -6.13
CA THR A 217 7.43 20.94 -7.45
C THR A 217 6.67 22.26 -7.27
N GLN A 218 6.20 22.89 -8.36
CA GLN A 218 5.39 24.11 -8.25
C GLN A 218 4.00 23.83 -7.67
N THR A 219 3.49 22.63 -7.92
CA THR A 219 2.10 22.22 -7.64
C THR A 219 1.98 21.27 -6.46
N GLU A 220 3.03 20.51 -6.15
CA GLU A 220 2.99 19.41 -5.20
C GLU A 220 4.20 19.39 -4.27
N HIS A 221 4.05 18.71 -3.13
CA HIS A 221 5.18 18.31 -2.29
C HIS A 221 4.96 16.88 -1.78
N LYS A 222 6.03 16.08 -1.75
CA LYS A 222 6.07 14.74 -1.16
C LYS A 222 7.08 14.73 -0.02
N LYS A 223 6.64 14.28 1.15
CA LYS A 223 7.51 14.05 2.30
C LYS A 223 7.88 12.57 2.38
N LEU A 224 9.15 12.32 2.62
CA LEU A 224 9.75 11.02 2.84
C LEU A 224 10.51 11.05 4.16
N VAL A 225 10.36 9.99 4.95
CA VAL A 225 10.97 9.90 6.28
C VAL A 225 12.03 8.81 6.26
N PHE A 226 13.20 9.11 6.81
CA PHE A 226 14.25 8.11 6.99
C PHE A 226 14.92 8.26 8.36
N GLY A 227 15.50 7.17 8.86
CA GLY A 227 16.18 7.23 10.14
C GLY A 227 16.70 5.91 10.65
N MET A 228 17.16 5.90 11.89
CA MET A 228 17.59 4.68 12.56
C MET A 228 16.69 4.32 13.74
N ASN A 229 16.50 3.02 13.92
CA ASN A 229 15.80 2.47 15.07
C ASN A 229 16.50 1.22 15.59
N LYS A 230 16.65 1.09 16.91
CA LYS A 230 17.21 -0.13 17.53
C LYS A 230 16.42 -1.40 17.23
N SER A 231 15.11 -1.24 16.98
CA SER A 231 14.19 -2.34 16.70
C SER A 231 14.01 -2.61 15.21
N ALA A 232 14.59 -1.77 14.34
CA ALA A 232 14.59 -2.01 12.90
C ALA A 232 15.49 -3.21 12.57
N SER A 233 15.16 -3.88 11.48
CA SER A 233 15.88 -5.04 10.96
C SER A 233 16.12 -4.87 9.47
N ASP A 234 16.98 -5.71 8.91
CA ASP A 234 17.04 -5.85 7.46
C ASP A 234 15.72 -6.48 6.99
N GLY A 235 15.03 -5.83 6.05
CA GLY A 235 13.71 -6.21 5.52
C GLY A 235 12.52 -5.62 6.29
N VAL A 236 11.29 -5.94 5.86
CA VAL A 236 10.04 -5.30 6.30
C VAL A 236 9.92 -5.27 7.81
N ASP A 237 9.90 -4.07 8.35
CA ASP A 237 9.61 -3.83 9.73
C ASP A 237 8.34 -2.98 9.93
N LEU A 238 8.05 -2.61 11.18
CA LEU A 238 6.88 -1.79 11.52
C LEU A 238 6.95 -0.37 10.96
N TYR A 239 8.15 0.08 10.59
CA TYR A 239 8.46 1.43 10.18
C TYR A 239 8.50 1.58 8.65
N ASP A 240 8.60 0.47 7.93
CA ASP A 240 8.52 0.44 6.47
C ASP A 240 7.09 0.65 6.00
N ILE A 241 6.71 1.93 5.87
CA ILE A 241 5.38 2.31 5.41
C ILE A 241 5.41 2.45 3.88
N PRO A 242 4.57 1.71 3.14
CA PRO A 242 4.48 1.87 1.69
C PRO A 242 4.05 3.26 1.26
N ILE A 243 4.47 3.64 0.05
CA ILE A 243 3.77 4.68 -0.67
C ILE A 243 2.38 4.17 -1.13
N PRO A 244 1.32 5.01 -1.10
CA PRO A 244 0.11 4.75 -1.87
C PRO A 244 0.42 4.65 -3.37
N PRO A 245 -0.45 4.02 -4.19
CA PRO A 245 -0.29 3.89 -5.62
C PRO A 245 -0.05 5.25 -6.24
N LEU A 246 0.87 5.22 -7.21
CA LEU A 246 1.34 6.41 -7.86
C LEU A 246 0.19 7.17 -8.50
N PRO A 247 0.29 8.50 -8.45
CA PRO A 247 -0.75 9.38 -8.90
C PRO A 247 -0.58 9.63 -10.40
N GLU A 248 -0.39 8.62 -11.26
CA GLU A 248 -0.43 8.83 -12.73
C GLU A 248 -1.72 9.57 -13.16
N ILE A 249 -2.73 9.55 -12.29
CA ILE A 249 -4.02 10.22 -12.43
C ILE A 249 -4.13 11.51 -11.57
N PHE A 250 -3.24 11.77 -10.60
CA PHE A 250 -3.41 12.79 -9.55
C PHE A 250 -2.18 13.63 -9.15
N GLY A 251 -0.98 13.49 -9.73
CA GLY A 251 0.22 14.11 -9.14
C GLY A 251 1.46 14.15 -10.04
N ASP A 252 2.35 15.07 -9.70
CA ASP A 252 3.55 15.45 -10.44
C ASP A 252 4.83 14.86 -9.85
N ILE A 253 4.74 14.22 -8.68
CA ILE A 253 5.86 13.64 -7.94
C ILE A 253 5.68 12.13 -7.72
N ASN A 254 6.60 11.34 -8.25
CA ASN A 254 6.82 9.95 -7.85
C ASN A 254 8.17 9.86 -7.12
N ALA A 255 8.14 9.80 -5.78
CA ALA A 255 9.35 9.69 -4.99
C ALA A 255 9.16 8.72 -3.81
N GLY A 256 10.20 7.94 -3.53
CA GLY A 256 10.22 7.01 -2.40
C GLY A 256 11.58 6.35 -2.20
N TRP A 257 11.77 5.76 -1.01
CA TRP A 257 12.98 5.00 -0.70
C TRP A 257 12.95 3.66 -1.41
N VAL A 258 13.99 3.37 -2.16
CA VAL A 258 14.21 2.06 -2.76
C VAL A 258 14.58 1.09 -1.66
N THR A 259 13.98 -0.09 -1.69
CA THR A 259 14.33 -1.19 -0.81
C THR A 259 14.77 -2.38 -1.63
N GLU A 260 15.83 -3.05 -1.20
CA GLU A 260 16.22 -4.35 -1.75
C GLU A 260 15.24 -5.46 -1.31
N ASP A 261 14.35 -5.16 -0.35
CA ASP A 261 13.40 -6.12 0.16
C ASP A 261 12.23 -6.35 -0.81
N LEU A 262 11.84 -7.60 -0.88
CA LEU A 262 10.83 -8.20 -1.73
C LEU A 262 9.40 -7.74 -1.42
N ALA A 263 9.16 -6.70 -0.62
CA ALA A 263 7.82 -6.34 -0.18
C ALA A 263 7.24 -5.08 -0.82
N PHE A 264 8.05 -4.18 -1.40
CA PHE A 264 7.59 -3.05 -2.20
C PHE A 264 8.65 -2.57 -3.18
N GLU A 265 8.24 -1.83 -4.20
CA GLU A 265 9.16 -1.06 -5.04
C GLU A 265 9.69 0.20 -4.32
N LEU A 266 8.83 0.91 -3.57
CA LEU A 266 9.16 2.17 -2.90
C LEU A 266 8.48 2.32 -1.53
N LEU A 267 9.18 2.93 -0.58
CA LEU A 267 8.70 3.23 0.76
C LEU A 267 8.55 4.75 0.99
N GLU A 268 7.51 5.15 1.74
CA GLU A 268 7.36 6.52 2.22
C GLU A 268 8.22 6.78 3.46
N THR A 269 8.34 5.76 4.30
CA THR A 269 9.13 5.78 5.53
C THR A 269 10.05 4.57 5.53
N SER A 270 11.34 4.77 5.79
CA SER A 270 12.33 3.70 5.87
C SER A 270 13.25 3.89 7.08
N PHE A 271 13.27 2.92 7.98
CA PHE A 271 14.22 2.91 9.09
C PHE A 271 15.16 1.74 8.96
N VAL A 272 16.44 1.98 9.27
CA VAL A 272 17.44 0.92 9.36
C VAL A 272 17.86 0.72 10.79
N LYS A 273 18.48 -0.42 11.07
CA LYS A 273 19.05 -0.69 12.39
C LYS A 273 20.13 0.34 12.74
N ASP A 274 20.21 0.73 14.02
CA ASP A 274 21.31 1.55 14.52
C ASP A 274 22.67 0.98 14.11
N ALA A 275 23.45 1.78 13.39
CA ALA A 275 24.76 1.43 12.87
C ALA A 275 25.64 2.67 12.76
N PRO A 276 26.99 2.53 12.76
CA PRO A 276 27.89 3.66 12.54
C PRO A 276 27.77 4.24 11.11
N GLU A 277 27.30 3.43 10.17
CA GLU A 277 27.11 3.78 8.76
C GLU A 277 25.79 3.18 8.26
N ALA A 278 25.10 3.90 7.38
CA ALA A 278 23.90 3.43 6.69
C ALA A 278 23.73 4.18 5.38
N ASN A 279 23.05 3.55 4.43
CA ASN A 279 22.75 4.12 3.12
C ASN A 279 21.25 3.98 2.85
N TRP A 280 20.70 4.99 2.18
CA TRP A 280 19.36 4.96 1.62
C TRP A 280 19.48 5.28 0.14
N GLU A 281 18.80 4.48 -0.68
CA GLU A 281 18.64 4.78 -2.10
C GLU A 281 17.26 5.44 -2.29
N LEU A 282 17.24 6.51 -3.06
CA LEU A 282 16.05 7.31 -3.30
C LEU A 282 15.72 7.27 -4.79
N SER A 283 14.50 6.87 -5.13
CA SER A 283 13.95 7.05 -6.47
C SER A 283 13.15 8.34 -6.50
N VAL A 284 13.39 9.18 -7.52
CA VAL A 284 12.62 10.40 -7.77
C VAL A 284 12.36 10.52 -9.27
N GLU A 285 11.10 10.60 -9.63
CA GLU A 285 10.62 10.92 -10.97
C GLU A 285 9.66 12.11 -10.85
N LEU A 286 9.88 13.14 -11.67
CA LEU A 286 9.10 14.36 -11.68
C LEU A 286 8.55 14.63 -13.07
N SER A 287 7.33 15.18 -13.15
CA SER A 287 6.76 15.70 -14.41
C SER A 287 7.30 17.09 -14.77
N GLU A 288 7.87 17.81 -13.81
CA GLU A 288 8.48 19.13 -13.94
C GLU A 288 9.70 19.27 -13.02
N SER A 289 10.54 20.29 -13.26
CA SER A 289 11.69 20.58 -12.39
C SER A 289 11.24 20.81 -10.95
N GLY A 290 12.07 20.39 -10.00
CA GLY A 290 11.74 20.44 -8.59
C GLY A 290 12.90 20.84 -7.69
N GLU A 291 12.65 20.76 -6.39
CA GLU A 291 13.66 20.94 -5.35
C GLU A 291 13.54 19.82 -4.33
N MET A 292 14.66 19.26 -3.93
CA MET A 292 14.76 18.35 -2.81
C MET A 292 15.31 19.09 -1.60
N ILE A 293 14.58 19.08 -0.49
CA ILE A 293 14.92 19.77 0.76
C ILE A 293 15.02 18.74 1.88
N TRP A 294 15.98 18.85 2.79
CA TRP A 294 16.08 17.99 3.96
C TRP A 294 16.11 18.78 5.27
N GLN A 295 15.55 18.18 6.32
CA GLN A 295 15.37 18.80 7.63
C GLN A 295 15.59 17.80 8.75
N ASN A 296 16.03 18.30 9.92
CA ASN A 296 16.20 17.52 11.15
C ASN A 296 17.30 16.45 11.09
N LEU A 297 18.34 16.67 10.29
CA LEU A 297 19.53 15.80 10.31
C LEU A 297 20.21 15.86 11.69
N PRO A 298 20.48 14.72 12.34
CA PRO A 298 21.22 14.70 13.60
C PRO A 298 22.65 15.19 13.41
N ASN A 299 23.18 15.93 14.39
CA ASN A 299 24.56 16.42 14.37
C ASN A 299 25.62 15.34 14.72
N THR A 300 25.18 14.12 15.05
CA THR A 300 26.06 12.99 15.39
C THR A 300 26.56 12.23 14.16
N TYR A 301 26.02 12.53 12.97
CA TYR A 301 26.39 11.87 11.71
C TYR A 301 26.77 12.90 10.64
N ASN A 302 27.63 12.47 9.73
CA ASN A 302 27.90 13.19 8.50
C ASN A 302 26.99 12.63 7.40
N PHE A 303 26.21 13.49 6.77
CA PHE A 303 25.25 13.14 5.73
C PHE A 303 25.78 13.62 4.38
N THR A 304 25.82 12.69 3.44
CA THR A 304 26.29 12.95 2.07
C THR A 304 25.25 12.43 1.09
N LEU A 305 24.89 13.26 0.12
CA LEU A 305 24.03 12.88 -0.99
C LEU A 305 24.89 12.73 -2.25
N LEU A 306 24.73 11.60 -2.93
CA LEU A 306 25.32 11.35 -4.24
C LEU A 306 24.23 11.57 -5.30
N TYR A 307 24.44 12.51 -6.20
CA TYR A 307 23.46 12.90 -7.22
C TYR A 307 24.19 13.36 -8.50
N ASP A 308 23.93 12.74 -9.66
CA ASP A 308 24.58 13.05 -10.95
C ASP A 308 26.12 13.17 -10.85
N ASP A 309 26.78 12.17 -10.26
CA ASP A 309 28.23 12.15 -9.97
C ASP A 309 28.73 13.28 -9.05
N LYS A 310 27.84 14.09 -8.48
CA LYS A 310 28.16 15.12 -7.49
C LYS A 310 28.02 14.55 -6.08
N VAL A 311 28.86 15.07 -5.20
CA VAL A 311 28.83 14.78 -3.77
C VAL A 311 28.37 16.04 -3.05
N VAL A 312 27.21 15.99 -2.43
CA VAL A 312 26.61 17.12 -1.69
C VAL A 312 26.71 16.84 -0.20
N ASN A 313 27.30 17.78 0.55
CA ASN A 313 27.35 17.68 2.01
C ASN A 313 26.03 18.23 2.60
N MET A 314 25.16 17.31 3.01
CA MET A 314 23.83 17.65 3.51
C MET A 314 23.85 18.33 4.89
N ASN A 315 24.96 18.30 5.63
CA ASN A 315 25.07 19.06 6.88
C ASN A 315 25.25 20.56 6.61
N ASN A 316 25.86 20.93 5.47
CA ASN A 316 26.17 22.31 5.11
C ASN A 316 25.13 22.92 4.17
N GLU A 317 24.56 22.09 3.29
CA GLU A 317 23.50 22.47 2.37
C GLU A 317 22.14 22.06 2.96
N ARG A 318 21.04 22.62 2.43
CA ARG A 318 19.68 22.27 2.86
C ARG A 318 18.78 21.81 1.73
N SER A 319 19.21 22.01 0.49
CA SER A 319 18.46 21.59 -0.68
C SER A 319 19.34 21.41 -1.91
N ILE A 320 18.81 20.69 -2.89
CA ILE A 320 19.30 20.65 -4.27
C ILE A 320 18.15 20.87 -5.25
N SER A 321 18.44 21.47 -6.39
CA SER A 321 17.49 21.51 -7.51
C SER A 321 17.50 20.19 -8.28
N LEU A 322 16.32 19.73 -8.67
CA LEU A 322 16.10 18.58 -9.53
C LEU A 322 15.65 19.07 -10.92
N PRO A 323 16.24 18.53 -12.00
CA PRO A 323 15.99 18.98 -13.36
C PRO A 323 14.56 18.72 -13.83
#